data_AF-A0A8S2KVK5-F1
#
_entry.id   AF-A0A8S2KVK5-F1
#
_cell.length_a   1.000
_cell.length_b   1.000
_cell.length_c   1.000
_cell.angle_alpha   90.00
_cell.angle_beta   90.00
_cell.angle_gamma   90.00
#
_symmetry.space_group_name_H-M   'P 1'
#
loop_
_entity.id
_entity.type
_entity.pdbx_description
1 polymer ?
#
loop_
_entity_poly.entity_id
_entity_poly.type
_entity_poly.pdbx_seq_one_letter_code
_entity_poly.pdbx_strand_id
1 'polypeptide(L)'
;MIDNRGSRRILSFSFCFIISCIVIIVIVKRSDKIDTTIYNTDSSLLSTSCKHVSIDELDRWFHSKKWNEIPKIIHQTWKNKTLRQRQARWSQTWCDQYTNWYYHLWTDDENDLFVRTKFPWFYPTYNKLSPAILRVDSVRYLYMLYYGGLY
;
A
#
# COMPACT_ATOMS: atom_id res chain seq x y z
N MET A 1 25.77 -62.52 11.47
CA MET A 1 26.39 -61.49 10.61
C MET A 1 25.26 -60.62 10.06
N ILE A 2 24.79 -59.64 10.86
CA ILE A 2 23.62 -58.82 10.51
C ILE A 2 24.08 -57.61 9.69
N ASP A 3 23.40 -57.45 8.56
CA ASP A 3 23.66 -56.54 7.46
C ASP A 3 23.56 -55.05 7.86
N ASN A 4 24.64 -54.31 7.67
CA ASN A 4 24.74 -52.88 7.97
C ASN A 4 24.55 -51.99 6.71
N ARG A 5 24.10 -52.56 5.59
CA ARG A 5 23.88 -51.83 4.33
C ARG A 5 22.58 -51.02 4.29
N GLY A 6 21.57 -51.38 5.09
CA GLY A 6 20.29 -50.65 5.18
C GLY A 6 20.42 -49.27 5.84
N SER A 7 21.16 -49.19 6.96
CA SER A 7 21.29 -47.95 7.75
C SER A 7 22.04 -46.83 7.01
N ARG A 8 23.10 -47.17 6.28
CA ARG A 8 23.88 -46.20 5.47
C ARG A 8 23.09 -45.62 4.31
N ARG A 9 22.16 -46.38 3.72
CA ARG A 9 21.31 -45.90 2.62
C ARG A 9 20.23 -44.95 3.13
N ILE A 10 19.60 -45.26 4.26
CA ILE A 10 18.57 -44.40 4.87
C ILE A 10 19.14 -43.06 5.33
N LEU A 11 20.34 -43.05 5.94
CA LEU A 11 21.05 -41.81 6.31
C LEU A 11 21.41 -40.95 5.09
N SER A 12 21.79 -41.58 3.98
CA SER A 12 22.10 -40.89 2.71
C SER A 12 20.85 -40.25 2.08
N PHE A 13 19.72 -40.95 2.08
CA PHE A 13 18.46 -40.41 1.56
C PHE A 13 17.92 -39.23 2.41
N SER A 14 18.00 -39.33 3.73
CA SER A 14 17.60 -38.24 4.63
C SER A 14 18.47 -36.99 4.44
N PHE A 15 19.78 -37.16 4.24
CA PHE A 15 20.68 -36.03 3.99
C PHE A 15 20.40 -35.34 2.65
N CYS A 16 20.16 -36.11 1.58
CA CYS A 16 19.78 -35.57 0.27
C CYS A 16 18.42 -34.85 0.31
N PHE A 17 17.44 -35.36 1.07
CA PHE A 17 16.15 -34.71 1.24
C PHE A 17 16.27 -33.37 1.95
N ILE A 18 17.06 -33.30 3.04
CA ILE A 18 17.31 -32.05 3.78
C ILE A 18 18.01 -31.02 2.89
N ILE A 19 19.03 -31.41 2.12
CA ILE A 19 19.71 -30.49 1.18
C ILE A 19 18.73 -30.00 0.11
N SER A 20 17.91 -30.89 -0.45
CA SER A 20 16.87 -30.52 -1.43
C SER A 20 15.87 -29.51 -0.84
N CYS A 21 15.37 -29.74 0.38
CA CYS A 21 14.51 -28.79 1.08
C CYS A 21 15.19 -27.44 1.32
N ILE A 22 16.47 -27.42 1.73
CA ILE A 22 17.23 -26.18 1.92
C ILE A 22 17.40 -25.43 0.61
N VAL A 23 17.76 -26.12 -0.49
CA VAL A 23 17.89 -25.52 -1.82
C VAL A 23 16.55 -24.94 -2.29
N ILE A 24 15.45 -25.66 -2.12
CA ILE A 24 14.10 -25.16 -2.46
C ILE A 24 13.76 -23.93 -1.61
N ILE A 25 14.01 -23.95 -0.30
CA ILE A 25 13.77 -22.80 0.58
C ILE A 25 14.63 -21.60 0.17
N VAL A 26 15.89 -21.82 -0.22
CA VAL A 26 16.79 -20.76 -0.70
C VAL A 26 16.31 -20.20 -2.04
N ILE A 27 15.87 -21.05 -2.98
CA ILE A 27 15.32 -20.62 -4.27
C ILE A 27 14.04 -19.81 -4.08
N VAL A 28 13.10 -20.27 -3.25
CA VAL A 28 11.85 -19.55 -2.94
C VAL A 28 12.15 -18.20 -2.30
N LYS A 29 13.00 -18.16 -1.25
CA LYS A 29 13.38 -16.90 -0.60
C LYS A 29 14.16 -15.96 -1.51
N ARG A 30 14.94 -16.48 -2.46
CA ARG A 30 15.67 -15.68 -3.44
C ARG A 30 14.73 -15.10 -4.50
N SER A 31 13.73 -15.85 -4.94
CA SER A 31 12.67 -15.38 -5.84
C SER A 31 11.92 -14.20 -5.22
N ASP A 32 11.47 -14.34 -3.97
CA ASP A 32 10.76 -13.28 -3.25
C ASP A 32 11.61 -12.01 -3.11
N LYS A 33 12.92 -12.16 -2.87
CA LYS A 33 13.84 -11.02 -2.69
C LYS A 33 14.17 -10.31 -4.01
N ILE A 34 14.29 -11.04 -5.12
CA ILE A 34 14.55 -10.47 -6.44
C ILE A 34 13.35 -9.65 -6.92
N ASP A 35 12.12 -10.13 -6.73
CA ASP A 35 10.91 -9.40 -7.12
C ASP A 35 10.67 -8.12 -6.30
N THR A 36 11.03 -8.13 -5.02
CA THR A 36 10.81 -6.98 -4.13
C THR A 36 11.71 -5.79 -4.47
N THR A 37 12.85 -6.01 -5.15
CA THR A 37 13.88 -4.98 -5.33
C THR A 37 13.75 -4.21 -6.66
N ILE A 38 12.93 -4.68 -7.62
CA ILE A 38 12.96 -4.17 -9.01
C ILE A 38 11.71 -3.36 -9.41
N TYR A 39 10.58 -3.43 -8.70
CA TYR A 39 9.31 -2.82 -9.16
C TYR A 39 8.65 -1.89 -8.14
N ASN A 40 9.37 -0.84 -7.78
CA ASN A 40 8.79 0.33 -7.14
C ASN A 40 8.09 1.17 -8.21
N THR A 41 6.76 1.13 -8.26
CA THR A 41 5.99 1.86 -9.27
C THR A 41 5.67 3.25 -8.72
N ASP A 42 6.14 4.28 -9.43
CA ASP A 42 5.68 5.64 -9.18
C ASP A 42 4.17 5.69 -9.44
N SER A 43 3.41 6.19 -8.47
CA SER A 43 1.95 6.33 -8.58
C SER A 43 1.50 7.16 -9.78
N SER A 44 2.37 8.00 -10.34
CA SER A 44 2.13 8.75 -11.57
C SER A 44 2.04 7.86 -12.83
N LEU A 45 2.55 6.63 -12.77
CA LEU A 45 2.53 5.64 -13.85
C LEU A 45 1.39 4.63 -13.74
N LEU A 46 0.54 4.74 -12.70
CA LEU A 46 -0.72 4.01 -12.62
C LEU A 46 -1.66 4.49 -13.73
N SER A 47 -2.50 3.60 -14.25
CA SER A 47 -3.24 3.79 -15.49
C SER A 47 -4.14 5.02 -15.47
N THR A 48 -4.43 5.51 -16.68
CA THR A 48 -5.31 6.64 -16.97
C THR A 48 -6.79 6.38 -16.67
N SER A 49 -7.18 5.20 -16.17
CA SER A 49 -8.57 4.86 -15.88
C SER A 49 -9.20 5.83 -14.88
N CYS A 50 -8.52 6.14 -13.77
CA CYS A 50 -8.98 7.18 -12.83
C CYS A 50 -8.15 8.46 -13.00
N LYS A 51 -8.69 9.60 -12.55
CA LYS A 51 -7.98 10.87 -12.63
C LYS A 51 -7.10 11.05 -11.40
N HIS A 52 -5.82 10.74 -11.52
CA HIS A 52 -4.80 11.07 -10.52
C HIS A 52 -4.69 12.60 -10.39
N VAL A 53 -4.77 13.11 -9.17
CA VAL A 53 -4.70 14.57 -8.91
C VAL A 53 -3.77 14.90 -7.75
N SER A 54 -3.21 16.10 -7.78
CA SER A 54 -2.59 16.75 -6.62
C SER A 54 -3.64 17.21 -5.59
N ILE A 55 -3.19 17.56 -4.38
CA ILE A 55 -4.08 18.12 -3.33
C ILE A 55 -4.72 19.42 -3.82
N ASP A 56 -3.97 20.30 -4.49
CA ASP A 56 -4.49 21.60 -4.95
C ASP A 56 -5.55 21.45 -6.06
N GLU A 57 -5.38 20.46 -6.94
CA GLU A 57 -6.39 20.13 -7.94
C GLU A 57 -7.64 19.53 -7.31
N LEU A 58 -7.46 18.66 -6.32
CA LEU A 58 -8.56 18.08 -5.55
C LEU A 58 -9.32 19.17 -4.78
N ASP A 59 -8.62 20.07 -4.09
CA ASP A 59 -9.21 21.17 -3.32
C ASP A 59 -10.01 22.10 -4.23
N ARG A 60 -9.44 22.51 -5.37
CA ARG A 60 -10.15 23.36 -6.35
C ARG A 60 -11.40 22.69 -6.89
N TRP A 61 -11.30 21.42 -7.29
CA TRP A 61 -12.44 20.67 -7.80
C TRP A 61 -13.52 20.52 -6.73
N PHE A 62 -13.14 20.20 -5.49
CA PHE A 62 -14.08 19.94 -4.40
C PHE A 62 -14.94 21.18 -4.08
N HIS A 63 -14.31 22.36 -4.03
CA HIS A 63 -15.01 23.62 -3.72
C HIS A 63 -15.74 24.24 -4.93
N SER A 64 -15.52 23.72 -6.14
CA SER A 64 -16.22 24.21 -7.34
C SER A 64 -17.69 23.78 -7.43
N LYS A 65 -18.15 22.90 -6.52
CA LYS A 65 -19.47 22.27 -6.56
C LYS A 65 -20.17 22.36 -5.20
N LYS A 66 -21.50 22.22 -5.25
CA LYS A 66 -22.32 21.91 -4.06
C LYS A 66 -22.69 20.44 -4.08
N TRP A 67 -22.62 19.77 -2.94
CA TRP A 67 -22.76 18.33 -2.83
C TRP A 67 -24.16 17.94 -2.37
N ASN A 68 -24.81 17.06 -3.14
CA ASN A 68 -26.04 16.34 -2.79
C ASN A 68 -25.88 14.82 -2.97
N GLU A 69 -24.69 14.37 -3.35
CA GLU A 69 -24.27 12.98 -3.54
C GLU A 69 -22.88 12.78 -2.92
N ILE A 70 -22.45 11.52 -2.79
CA ILE A 70 -21.09 11.20 -2.33
C ILE A 70 -20.08 11.72 -3.38
N PRO A 71 -19.10 12.55 -2.98
CA PRO A 71 -18.06 13.03 -3.89
C PRO A 71 -17.26 11.88 -4.50
N LYS A 72 -17.04 11.91 -5.81
CA LYS A 72 -16.35 10.85 -6.57
C LYS A 72 -14.83 10.94 -6.40
N ILE A 73 -14.37 10.75 -5.17
CA ILE A 73 -12.94 10.77 -4.78
C ILE A 73 -12.58 9.43 -4.14
N ILE A 74 -11.44 8.88 -4.53
CA ILE A 74 -10.78 7.75 -3.89
C ILE A 74 -9.53 8.29 -3.18
N HIS A 75 -9.50 8.13 -1.85
CA HIS A 75 -8.40 8.48 -0.98
C HIS A 75 -7.63 7.21 -0.66
N GLN A 76 -6.37 7.09 -1.08
CA GLN A 76 -5.49 6.03 -0.61
C GLN A 76 -4.34 6.66 0.14
N THR A 77 -3.84 6.04 1.20
CA THR A 77 -2.58 6.49 1.83
C THR A 77 -1.45 5.50 1.63
N TRP A 78 -0.25 6.04 1.52
CA TRP A 78 0.99 5.30 1.56
C TRP A 78 2.09 6.19 2.15
N LYS A 79 3.24 5.60 2.51
CA LYS A 79 4.33 6.36 3.13
C LYS A 79 4.83 7.49 2.23
N ASN A 80 4.86 7.24 0.92
CA ASN A 80 5.33 8.17 -0.12
C ASN A 80 4.58 7.88 -1.43
N LYS A 81 4.97 8.55 -2.53
CA LYS A 81 4.34 8.37 -3.85
C LYS A 81 4.70 7.06 -4.57
N THR A 82 5.56 6.24 -3.96
CA THR A 82 6.07 5.01 -4.57
C THR A 82 5.41 3.78 -3.95
N LEU A 83 4.45 3.21 -4.67
CA LEU A 83 3.79 1.99 -4.24
C LEU A 83 4.67 0.77 -4.56
N ARG A 84 4.60 -0.22 -3.68
CA ARG A 84 5.07 -1.57 -4.01
C ARG A 84 4.15 -2.17 -5.08
N GLN A 85 4.69 -3.01 -5.96
CA GLN A 85 3.97 -3.59 -7.09
C GLN A 85 2.59 -4.18 -6.74
N ARG A 86 2.47 -4.92 -5.63
CA ARG A 86 1.20 -5.51 -5.20
C ARG A 86 0.15 -4.43 -4.87
N GLN A 87 0.54 -3.40 -4.13
CA GLN A 87 -0.32 -2.28 -3.77
C GLN A 87 -0.67 -1.45 -5.00
N ALA A 88 0.29 -1.21 -5.89
CA ALA A 88 0.05 -0.54 -7.17
C ALA A 88 -1.01 -1.29 -8.00
N ARG A 89 -0.90 -2.62 -8.10
CA ARG A 89 -1.92 -3.46 -8.77
C ARG A 89 -3.29 -3.33 -8.12
N TRP A 90 -3.38 -3.25 -6.80
CA TRP A 90 -4.66 -3.06 -6.11
C TRP A 90 -5.25 -1.68 -6.36
N SER A 91 -4.46 -0.62 -6.25
CA SER A 91 -4.88 0.74 -6.61
C SER A 91 -5.43 0.77 -8.04
N GLN A 92 -4.76 0.06 -8.95
CA GLN A 92 -5.20 -0.04 -10.34
C GLN A 92 -6.59 -0.68 -10.48
N THR A 93 -6.87 -1.77 -9.77
CA THR A 93 -8.18 -2.42 -9.87
C THR A 93 -9.33 -1.51 -9.44
N TRP A 94 -9.09 -0.61 -8.48
CA TRP A 94 -10.07 0.41 -8.10
C TRP A 94 -10.21 1.46 -9.20
N CYS A 95 -9.10 1.96 -9.74
CA CYS A 95 -9.15 2.94 -10.81
C CYS A 95 -9.83 2.43 -12.09
N ASP A 96 -9.64 1.16 -12.43
CA ASP A 96 -10.30 0.52 -13.58
C ASP A 96 -11.81 0.34 -13.36
N GLN A 97 -12.25 0.15 -12.11
CA GLN A 97 -13.68 0.06 -11.79
C GLN A 97 -14.37 1.44 -11.74
N TYR A 98 -13.63 2.47 -11.36
CA TYR A 98 -14.16 3.81 -11.11
C TYR A 98 -13.56 4.85 -12.08
N THR A 99 -13.75 4.61 -13.39
CA THR A 99 -13.04 5.26 -14.51
C THR A 99 -13.24 6.78 -14.71
N ASN A 100 -13.93 7.46 -13.80
CA ASN A 100 -14.13 8.92 -13.83
C ASN A 100 -13.99 9.56 -12.45
N TRP A 101 -13.49 8.79 -11.48
CA TRP A 101 -13.27 9.27 -10.13
C TRP A 101 -11.91 9.93 -10.02
N TYR A 102 -11.82 10.88 -9.10
CA TYR A 102 -10.56 11.49 -8.69
C TYR A 102 -9.85 10.51 -7.76
N TYR A 103 -8.57 10.29 -7.97
CA TYR A 103 -7.73 9.45 -7.09
C TYR A 103 -6.60 10.29 -6.55
N HIS A 104 -6.41 10.26 -5.23
CA HIS A 104 -5.27 10.87 -4.57
C HIS A 104 -4.58 9.87 -3.64
N LEU A 105 -3.27 9.69 -3.86
CA LEU A 105 -2.40 8.92 -2.98
C LEU A 105 -1.74 9.85 -1.96
N TRP A 106 -2.29 9.91 -0.76
CA TRP A 106 -1.83 10.72 0.36
C TRP A 106 -0.53 10.14 0.97
N THR A 107 0.54 10.93 0.99
CA THR A 107 1.79 10.60 1.68
C THR A 107 1.72 10.90 3.18
N ASP A 108 2.67 10.38 3.96
CA ASP A 108 2.79 10.72 5.38
C ASP A 108 2.95 12.24 5.60
N ASP A 109 3.72 12.92 4.74
CA ASP A 109 3.94 14.37 4.80
C ASP A 109 2.69 15.16 4.40
N GLU A 110 1.97 14.69 3.38
CA GLU A 110 0.70 15.28 2.95
C GLU A 110 -0.38 15.12 4.04
N ASN A 111 -0.39 13.98 4.74
CA ASN A 111 -1.27 13.75 5.89
C ASN A 111 -0.97 14.78 7.01
N ASP A 112 0.29 14.97 7.39
CA ASP A 112 0.67 15.95 8.42
C ASP A 112 0.21 17.36 8.04
N LEU A 113 0.51 17.78 6.81
CA LEU A 113 0.14 19.09 6.31
C LEU A 113 -1.38 19.28 6.26
N PHE A 114 -2.13 18.27 5.78
CA PHE A 114 -3.58 18.31 5.73
C PHE A 114 -4.19 18.49 7.12
N VAL A 115 -3.77 17.70 8.11
CA VAL A 115 -4.32 17.82 9.47
C VAL A 115 -3.91 19.14 10.11
N ARG A 116 -2.64 19.56 9.94
CA ARG A 116 -2.15 20.84 10.47
C ARG A 116 -2.92 22.04 9.91
N THR A 117 -3.28 22.00 8.63
CA THR A 117 -3.92 23.13 7.93
C THR A 117 -5.44 23.12 8.06
N LYS A 118 -6.10 21.97 7.90
CA LYS A 118 -7.56 21.87 7.89
C LYS A 118 -8.16 21.56 9.27
N PHE A 119 -7.38 20.98 10.17
CA PHE A 119 -7.81 20.60 11.52
C PHE A 119 -6.82 21.07 12.61
N PRO A 120 -6.48 22.38 12.67
CA PRO A 120 -5.49 22.89 13.61
C PRO A 120 -5.86 22.62 15.08
N TRP A 121 -7.15 22.52 15.39
CA TRP A 121 -7.67 22.16 16.72
C TRP A 121 -7.34 20.71 17.12
N PHE A 122 -7.24 19.79 16.16
CA PHE A 122 -6.96 18.37 16.41
C PHE A 122 -5.46 18.05 16.29
N TYR A 123 -4.71 18.87 15.56
CA TYR A 123 -3.30 18.64 15.25
C TYR A 123 -2.42 18.31 16.47
N PRO A 124 -2.55 18.97 17.64
CA PRO A 124 -1.76 18.63 18.83
C PRO A 124 -1.97 17.18 19.32
N THR A 125 -3.18 16.65 19.16
CA THR A 125 -3.51 15.25 19.48
C THR A 125 -2.96 14.33 18.40
N TYR A 126 -3.22 14.65 17.13
CA TYR A 126 -2.76 13.87 15.97
C TYR A 126 -1.24 13.66 15.99
N ASN A 127 -0.46 14.72 16.22
CA ASN A 127 1.01 14.66 16.23
C ASN A 127 1.57 13.76 17.35
N LYS A 128 0.80 13.52 18.42
CA LYS A 128 1.19 12.63 19.53
C LYS A 128 0.84 11.16 19.29
N LEU A 129 0.07 10.85 18.25
CA LEU A 129 -0.35 9.48 17.96
C LEU A 129 0.86 8.64 17.52
N SER A 130 1.13 7.59 18.29
CA SER A 130 2.17 6.60 18.04
C SER A 130 1.64 5.21 18.42
N PRO A 131 1.83 4.17 17.59
CA PRO A 131 2.61 4.16 16.35
C PRO A 131 1.93 4.89 15.17
N ALA A 132 2.68 5.15 14.08
CA ALA A 132 2.23 5.93 12.92
C ALA A 132 0.91 5.44 12.29
N ILE A 133 0.58 4.15 12.44
CA ILE A 133 -0.71 3.61 11.97
C ILE A 133 -1.92 4.29 12.62
N LEU A 134 -1.80 4.77 13.87
CA LEU A 134 -2.88 5.52 14.53
C LEU A 134 -3.17 6.86 13.85
N ARG A 135 -2.14 7.50 13.26
CA ARG A 135 -2.32 8.72 12.45
C ARG A 135 -3.05 8.40 11.15
N VAL A 136 -2.67 7.32 10.49
CA VAL A 136 -3.35 6.82 9.28
C VAL A 136 -4.81 6.47 9.58
N ASP A 137 -5.07 5.80 10.69
CA ASP A 137 -6.41 5.43 11.10
C ASP A 137 -7.28 6.64 11.47
N SER A 138 -6.65 7.71 11.97
CA SER A 138 -7.36 8.97 12.26
C SER A 138 -7.65 9.77 10.99
N VAL A 139 -6.68 9.88 10.08
CA VAL A 139 -6.80 10.75 8.89
C VAL A 139 -7.91 10.28 7.94
N ARG A 140 -8.21 8.96 7.89
CA ARG A 140 -9.32 8.45 7.08
C ARG A 140 -10.65 9.15 7.41
N TYR A 141 -10.93 9.39 8.69
CA TYR A 141 -12.16 10.05 9.12
C TYR A 141 -12.12 11.55 8.81
N LEU A 142 -10.92 12.15 8.83
CA LEU A 142 -10.73 13.56 8.49
C LEU A 142 -10.94 13.82 7.00
N TYR A 143 -10.59 12.87 6.13
CA TYR A 143 -10.98 12.93 4.71
C TYR A 143 -12.49 12.90 4.55
N MET A 144 -13.17 11.97 5.22
CA MET A 144 -14.63 11.87 5.11
C MET A 144 -15.32 13.12 5.65
N LEU A 145 -14.78 13.71 6.72
CA LEU A 145 -15.31 14.95 7.29
C LEU A 145 -15.09 16.18 6.40
N TYR A 146 -13.95 16.27 5.71
CA TYR A 146 -13.61 17.44 4.88
C TYR A 146 -14.08 17.29 3.43
N TYR A 147 -13.69 16.20 2.77
CA TYR A 147 -13.95 15.92 1.36
C TYR A 147 -15.09 14.94 1.11
N GLY A 148 -15.44 14.09 2.09
CA GLY A 148 -16.28 12.92 1.82
C GLY A 148 -15.56 11.88 0.95
N GLY A 149 -16.30 11.19 0.09
CA GLY A 149 -15.75 10.22 -0.85
C GLY A 149 -15.54 8.83 -0.29
N LEU A 150 -14.51 8.15 -0.80
CA LEU A 150 -14.15 6.78 -0.47
C LEU A 150 -12.69 6.72 -0.02
N TYR A 151 -12.41 5.94 1.03
CA TYR A 151 -11.05 5.62 1.47
C TYR A 151 -10.82 4.10 1.40
#